data_AF-A0A519EYV6-F1
#
_entry.id   AF-A0A519EYV6-F1
#
_cell.length_a   1.000
_cell.length_b   1.000
_cell.length_c   1.000
_cell.angle_alpha   90.00
_cell.angle_beta   90.00
_cell.angle_gamma   90.00
#
_symmetry.space_group_name_H-M   'P 1'
#
loop_
_entity.id
_entity.type
_entity.pdbx_description
1 polymer ?
#
loop_
_entity_poly.entity_id
_entity_poly.type
_entity_poly.pdbx_seq_one_letter_code
_entity_poly.pdbx_strand_id
1 'polypeptide(L)'
;MDSRLTGPTRFFPRRLALGAAALSLIAASVFSQMTLADDANSTGLAVTPTEVTVGQLHSATGTMAISETGSIQAERLAIDQINASGGILGRQIKIIQEDGASDWPTFAEKARKLLVNDKVATVFGCWTSASRKAVLPVFEKENGLLYYPTFYEGLEQSKNV
;
A
#
# COMPACT_ATOMS: atom_id res chain seq x y z
N MET A 1 -45.87 -24.28 72.81
CA MET A 1 -44.52 -23.68 72.91
C MET A 1 -43.76 -24.18 71.70
N ASP A 2 -43.93 -23.51 70.57
CA ASP A 2 -42.99 -22.52 70.01
C ASP A 2 -41.95 -23.27 69.13
N SER A 3 -41.58 -22.95 67.90
CA SER A 3 -41.57 -21.68 67.18
C SER A 3 -41.41 -21.95 65.67
N ARG A 4 -42.26 -21.28 64.90
CA ARG A 4 -42.11 -20.78 63.52
C ARG A 4 -40.71 -20.79 62.83
N LEU A 5 -40.80 -21.04 61.50
CA LEU A 5 -40.06 -20.42 60.38
C LEU A 5 -38.59 -20.80 60.14
N THR A 6 -38.29 -21.32 58.94
CA THR A 6 -37.63 -20.60 57.82
C THR A 6 -37.05 -21.60 56.81
N GLY A 7 -37.44 -21.47 55.53
CA GLY A 7 -36.86 -22.25 54.42
C GLY A 7 -35.53 -21.66 53.94
N PRO A 8 -34.65 -22.46 53.30
CA PRO A 8 -33.39 -21.95 52.79
C PRO A 8 -33.62 -21.12 51.52
N THR A 9 -33.33 -19.83 51.62
CA THR A 9 -33.27 -18.88 50.51
C THR A 9 -32.10 -19.21 49.59
N ARG A 10 -32.39 -19.49 48.32
CA ARG A 10 -31.38 -19.61 47.26
C ARG A 10 -30.76 -18.22 47.01
N PHE A 11 -29.53 -18.02 47.45
CA PHE A 11 -28.72 -16.85 47.08
C PHE A 11 -28.22 -17.03 45.64
N PHE A 12 -28.84 -16.32 44.70
CA PHE A 12 -28.27 -16.08 43.37
C PHE A 12 -27.26 -14.93 43.46
N PRO A 13 -25.97 -15.12 43.15
CA PRO A 13 -25.05 -14.00 43.05
C PRO A 13 -25.34 -13.19 41.77
N ARG A 14 -26.00 -12.04 41.92
CA ARG A 14 -26.19 -11.00 40.88
C ARG A 14 -24.90 -10.25 40.55
N ARG A 15 -23.81 -10.95 40.22
CA ARG A 15 -22.54 -10.32 39.82
C ARG A 15 -21.88 -11.07 38.67
N LEU A 16 -22.56 -11.14 37.52
CA LEU A 16 -21.96 -11.61 36.28
C LEU A 16 -22.69 -11.05 35.05
N ALA A 17 -22.79 -9.72 34.93
CA ALA A 17 -23.47 -9.10 33.78
C ALA A 17 -22.86 -7.77 33.32
N LEU A 18 -21.57 -7.51 33.58
CA LEU A 18 -20.88 -6.32 33.05
C LEU A 18 -19.71 -6.61 32.10
N GLY A 19 -19.30 -7.87 31.92
CA GLY A 19 -18.16 -8.20 31.05
C GLY A 19 -18.49 -8.37 29.57
N ALA A 20 -19.74 -8.68 29.23
CA ALA A 20 -20.11 -9.03 27.85
C ALA A 20 -20.32 -7.81 26.93
N ALA A 21 -20.72 -6.65 27.48
CA ALA A 21 -21.02 -5.46 26.66
C ALA A 21 -19.76 -4.78 26.10
N ALA A 22 -18.63 -4.82 26.84
CA ALA A 22 -17.38 -4.20 26.41
C ALA A 22 -16.70 -4.98 25.28
N LEU A 23 -16.83 -6.32 25.25
CA LEU A 23 -16.27 -7.16 24.19
C LEU A 23 -17.04 -7.00 22.86
N SER A 24 -18.36 -6.80 22.93
CA SER A 24 -19.20 -6.57 21.75
C SER A 24 -18.95 -5.21 21.09
N LEU A 25 -18.58 -4.19 21.87
CA LEU A 25 -18.31 -2.84 21.37
C LEU A 25 -16.93 -2.74 20.68
N ILE A 26 -15.95 -3.55 21.09
CA ILE A 26 -14.65 -3.65 20.41
C ILE A 26 -14.77 -4.47 19.12
N ALA A 27 -15.58 -5.54 19.13
CA ALA A 27 -15.86 -6.30 17.91
C ALA A 27 -16.59 -5.45 16.85
N ALA A 28 -17.53 -4.60 17.26
CA ALA A 28 -18.26 -3.73 16.35
C ALA A 28 -17.39 -2.62 15.72
N SER A 29 -16.39 -2.08 16.45
CA SER A 29 -15.52 -1.03 15.93
C SER A 29 -14.46 -1.57 14.95
N VAL A 30 -13.97 -2.80 15.14
CA VAL A 30 -13.06 -3.45 14.19
C VAL A 30 -13.81 -3.89 12.92
N PHE A 31 -15.08 -4.33 13.06
CA PHE A 31 -15.89 -4.74 11.90
C PHE A 31 -16.30 -3.55 11.01
N SER A 32 -16.59 -2.38 11.59
CA SER A 32 -16.95 -1.18 10.84
C SER A 32 -15.82 -0.58 9.98
N GLN A 33 -14.55 -0.85 10.31
CA GLN A 33 -13.42 -0.40 9.48
C GLN A 33 -13.22 -1.27 8.23
N MET A 34 -13.62 -2.55 8.28
CA MET A 34 -13.50 -3.49 7.16
C MET A 34 -14.51 -3.19 6.04
N THR A 35 -15.70 -2.71 6.40
CA THR A 35 -16.81 -2.48 5.44
C THR A 35 -16.71 -1.19 4.63
N LEU A 36 -15.78 -0.27 4.94
CA LEU A 36 -15.58 0.96 4.14
C LEU A 36 -14.55 0.79 3.02
N ALA A 37 -13.88 -0.37 2.93
CA ALA A 37 -12.85 -0.62 1.93
C ALA A 37 -13.37 -1.18 0.60
N ASP A 38 -14.61 -1.69 0.58
CA ASP A 38 -15.14 -2.52 -0.52
C ASP A 38 -15.76 -1.71 -1.67
N ASP A 39 -16.23 -0.49 -1.41
CA ASP A 39 -16.89 0.37 -2.42
C ASP A 39 -15.93 1.11 -3.37
N ALA A 40 -14.61 0.97 -3.20
CA ALA A 40 -13.65 2.02 -3.62
C ALA A 40 -12.61 1.66 -4.70
N ASN A 41 -12.68 0.52 -5.40
CA ASN A 41 -11.80 0.29 -6.56
C ASN A 41 -12.53 0.35 -7.90
N SER A 42 -13.02 1.55 -8.24
CA SER A 42 -13.54 1.88 -9.58
C SER A 42 -12.44 2.24 -10.58
N THR A 43 -11.17 2.32 -10.14
CA THR A 43 -10.04 2.79 -10.96
C THR A 43 -9.41 1.68 -11.80
N GLY A 44 -9.70 0.41 -11.49
CA GLY A 44 -9.12 -0.74 -12.18
C GLY A 44 -7.65 -0.99 -11.85
N LEU A 45 -7.09 -0.26 -10.87
CA LEU A 45 -5.72 -0.41 -10.39
C LEU A 45 -5.60 -1.65 -9.50
N ALA A 46 -4.37 -2.16 -9.34
CA ALA A 46 -4.03 -3.27 -8.46
C ALA A 46 -4.01 -2.84 -6.97
N VAL A 47 -5.16 -2.32 -6.52
CA VAL A 47 -5.46 -1.89 -5.15
C VAL A 47 -6.65 -2.70 -4.65
N THR A 48 -6.44 -3.52 -3.63
CA THR A 48 -7.49 -4.35 -3.04
C THR A 48 -7.82 -3.83 -1.63
N PRO A 49 -8.82 -4.42 -0.93
CA PRO A 49 -9.04 -4.11 0.48
C PRO A 49 -7.83 -4.38 1.39
N THR A 50 -6.90 -5.23 0.95
CA THR A 50 -5.75 -5.67 1.77
C THR A 50 -4.39 -5.26 1.22
N GLU A 51 -4.28 -4.89 -0.05
CA GLU A 51 -3.00 -4.61 -0.70
C GLU A 51 -3.04 -3.37 -1.61
N VAL A 52 -1.91 -2.67 -1.73
CA VAL A 52 -1.64 -1.64 -2.74
C VAL A 52 -0.40 -2.06 -3.51
N THR A 53 -0.55 -2.36 -4.80
CA THR A 53 0.61 -2.74 -5.63
C THR A 53 1.24 -1.53 -6.27
N VAL A 54 2.57 -1.39 -6.13
CA VAL A 54 3.37 -0.30 -6.69
C VAL A 54 4.47 -0.86 -7.59
N GLY A 55 4.84 -0.10 -8.62
CA GLY A 55 5.97 -0.41 -9.48
C GLY A 55 7.27 0.15 -8.91
N GLN A 56 8.36 -0.58 -9.08
CA GLN A 56 9.73 -0.11 -8.85
C GLN A 56 10.51 -0.26 -10.16
N LEU A 57 10.84 0.85 -10.83
CA LEU A 57 11.48 0.86 -12.15
C LEU A 57 12.80 1.63 -12.11
N HIS A 58 13.88 0.89 -11.91
CA HIS A 58 15.25 1.36 -11.87
C HIS A 58 16.13 0.44 -12.71
N SER A 59 17.34 0.87 -13.04
CA SER A 59 18.40 0.02 -13.58
C SER A 59 18.91 -0.89 -12.48
N ALA A 60 18.45 -2.14 -12.44
CA ALA A 60 19.03 -3.20 -11.59
C ALA A 60 20.25 -3.84 -12.26
N THR A 61 20.31 -3.75 -13.60
CA THR A 61 21.46 -4.13 -14.41
C THR A 61 21.93 -2.99 -15.32
N GLY A 62 23.05 -3.19 -16.03
CA GLY A 62 23.63 -2.19 -16.91
C GLY A 62 24.55 -1.19 -16.20
N THR A 63 24.93 -0.13 -16.93
CA THR A 63 25.94 0.86 -16.50
C THR A 63 25.52 1.69 -15.28
N MET A 64 24.21 1.83 -15.03
CA MET A 64 23.65 2.57 -13.90
C MET A 64 23.29 1.71 -12.69
N ALA A 65 23.49 0.38 -12.74
CA ALA A 65 23.10 -0.54 -11.67
C ALA A 65 23.66 -0.15 -10.29
N ILE A 66 24.95 0.19 -10.22
CA ILE A 66 25.61 0.58 -8.97
C ILE A 66 25.01 1.88 -8.42
N SER A 67 24.74 2.85 -9.29
CA SER A 67 24.18 4.14 -8.90
C SER A 67 22.74 4.01 -8.38
N GLU A 68 21.95 3.14 -8.98
CA GLU A 68 20.51 3.01 -8.68
C GLU A 68 20.21 2.00 -7.55
N THR A 69 21.17 1.15 -7.19
CA THR A 69 21.02 0.16 -6.10
C THR A 69 20.61 0.82 -4.78
N GLY A 70 21.17 1.99 -4.45
CA GLY A 70 20.82 2.72 -3.24
C GLY A 70 19.35 3.14 -3.20
N SER A 71 18.81 3.64 -4.31
CA SER A 71 17.40 4.03 -4.43
C SER A 71 16.47 2.82 -4.28
N ILE A 72 16.79 1.71 -4.96
CA ILE A 72 16.03 0.45 -4.88
C ILE A 72 15.92 -0.02 -3.42
N GLN A 73 17.05 -0.01 -2.70
CA GLN A 73 17.12 -0.47 -1.31
C GLN A 73 16.40 0.50 -0.35
N ALA A 74 16.55 1.81 -0.55
CA ALA A 74 15.90 2.82 0.26
C ALA A 74 14.37 2.75 0.14
N GLU A 75 13.85 2.60 -1.08
CA GLU A 75 12.42 2.43 -1.33
C GLU A 75 11.86 1.18 -0.64
N ARG A 76 12.57 0.05 -0.74
CA ARG A 76 12.17 -1.19 -0.07
C ARG A 76 12.17 -1.07 1.44
N LEU A 77 13.22 -0.48 2.00
CA LEU A 77 13.31 -0.24 3.44
C LEU A 77 12.14 0.63 3.93
N ALA A 78 11.80 1.70 3.20
CA ALA A 78 10.67 2.56 3.53
C ALA A 78 9.34 1.79 3.45
N ILE A 79 9.14 1.00 2.39
CA ILE A 79 7.95 0.16 2.23
C ILE A 79 7.83 -0.87 3.35
N ASP A 80 8.92 -1.53 3.73
CA ASP A 80 8.95 -2.50 4.83
C ASP A 80 8.57 -1.84 6.16
N GLN A 81 9.09 -0.63 6.42
CA GLN A 81 8.75 0.14 7.62
C GLN A 81 7.26 0.57 7.64
N ILE A 82 6.72 0.99 6.50
CA ILE A 82 5.30 1.34 6.37
C ILE A 82 4.41 0.11 6.61
N ASN A 83 4.75 -1.00 5.97
CA ASN A 83 4.04 -2.27 6.12
C ASN A 83 4.07 -2.79 7.56
N ALA A 84 5.24 -2.74 8.21
CA ALA A 84 5.40 -3.08 9.63
C ALA A 84 4.60 -2.17 10.56
N SER A 85 4.29 -0.94 10.14
CA SER A 85 3.46 0.03 10.88
C SER A 85 1.96 -0.11 10.59
N GLY A 86 1.52 -1.17 9.89
CA GLY A 86 0.12 -1.43 9.56
C GLY A 86 -0.29 -1.05 8.14
N GLY A 87 0.65 -0.62 7.30
CA GLY A 87 0.40 -0.32 5.90
C GLY A 87 -0.38 0.98 5.66
N ILE A 88 -0.86 1.18 4.44
CA ILE A 88 -1.61 2.38 4.03
C ILE A 88 -3.09 2.12 4.23
N LEU A 89 -3.70 2.77 5.23
CA LEU A 89 -5.11 2.57 5.58
C LEU A 89 -5.44 1.07 5.77
N GLY A 90 -4.53 0.33 6.42
CA GLY A 90 -4.64 -1.12 6.64
C GLY A 90 -4.19 -2.00 5.47
N ARG A 91 -3.77 -1.44 4.33
CA ARG A 91 -3.33 -2.20 3.15
C ARG A 91 -1.81 -2.36 3.11
N GLN A 92 -1.34 -3.56 2.85
CA GLN A 92 0.09 -3.84 2.65
C GLN A 92 0.54 -3.38 1.27
N ILE A 93 1.70 -2.74 1.20
CA ILE A 93 2.31 -2.33 -0.06
C ILE A 93 3.03 -3.55 -0.65
N LYS A 94 2.73 -3.88 -1.91
CA LYS A 94 3.40 -4.93 -2.69
C LYS A 94 4.19 -4.30 -3.82
N ILE A 95 5.44 -4.73 -4.00
CA ILE A 95 6.31 -4.21 -5.06
C ILE A 95 6.29 -5.16 -6.26
N ILE A 96 6.13 -4.61 -7.45
CA ILE A 96 6.54 -5.24 -8.71
C ILE A 96 7.78 -4.50 -9.20
N GLN A 97 8.91 -5.18 -9.18
CA GLN A 97 10.16 -4.63 -9.70
C GLN A 97 10.29 -4.94 -11.19
N GLU A 98 10.65 -3.93 -11.97
CA GLU A 98 11.12 -4.07 -13.34
C GLU A 98 12.53 -3.49 -13.48
N ASP A 99 13.33 -4.10 -14.35
CA ASP A 99 14.69 -3.66 -14.65
C ASP A 99 14.74 -2.81 -15.92
N GLY A 100 15.16 -1.57 -15.77
CA GLY A 100 15.39 -0.66 -16.88
C GLY A 100 16.69 -0.91 -17.65
N ALA A 101 17.58 -1.76 -17.12
CA ALA A 101 18.83 -2.22 -17.75
C ALA A 101 19.77 -1.11 -18.25
N SER A 102 19.64 0.12 -17.75
CA SER A 102 20.30 1.32 -18.29
C SER A 102 20.00 1.58 -19.77
N ASP A 103 18.86 1.11 -20.26
CA ASP A 103 18.42 1.21 -21.65
C ASP A 103 17.06 1.92 -21.74
N TRP A 104 17.03 3.07 -22.41
CA TRP A 104 15.87 3.97 -22.40
C TRP A 104 14.61 3.39 -23.07
N PRO A 105 14.71 2.68 -24.21
CA PRO A 105 13.59 1.90 -24.74
C PRO A 105 13.04 0.86 -23.76
N THR A 106 13.93 0.13 -23.06
CA THR A 106 13.55 -0.84 -22.02
C THR A 106 12.75 -0.17 -20.90
N PHE A 107 13.19 1.01 -20.42
CA PHE A 107 12.43 1.79 -19.44
C PHE A 107 10.99 2.09 -19.90
N ALA A 108 10.81 2.55 -21.15
CA ALA A 108 9.47 2.84 -21.69
C ALA A 108 8.60 1.57 -21.83
N GLU A 109 9.19 0.45 -22.24
CA GLU A 109 8.50 -0.85 -22.30
C GLU A 109 8.04 -1.29 -20.91
N LYS A 110 8.95 -1.26 -19.93
CA LYS A 110 8.65 -1.69 -18.56
C LYS A 110 7.67 -0.76 -17.85
N ALA A 111 7.74 0.55 -18.08
CA ALA A 111 6.73 1.48 -17.63
C ALA A 111 5.34 1.12 -18.17
N ARG A 112 5.24 0.80 -19.47
CA ARG A 112 3.97 0.36 -20.07
C ARG A 112 3.47 -0.94 -19.45
N LYS A 113 4.35 -1.92 -19.21
CA LYS A 113 3.97 -3.17 -18.53
C LYS A 113 3.38 -2.88 -17.14
N LEU A 114 4.06 -2.07 -16.33
CA LEU A 114 3.62 -1.70 -14.98
C LEU A 114 2.25 -1.00 -14.98
N LEU A 115 2.02 -0.06 -15.91
CA LEU A 115 0.77 0.71 -15.95
C LEU A 115 -0.40 -0.05 -16.60
N VAL A 116 -0.16 -0.79 -17.68
CA VAL A 116 -1.24 -1.40 -18.48
C VAL A 116 -1.54 -2.84 -18.05
N ASN A 117 -0.49 -3.65 -17.85
CA ASN A 117 -0.66 -5.06 -17.55
C ASN A 117 -0.80 -5.28 -16.05
N ASP A 118 0.13 -4.72 -15.26
CA ASP A 118 0.14 -4.90 -13.81
C ASP A 118 -0.79 -3.91 -13.10
N LYS A 119 -1.16 -2.82 -13.78
CA LYS A 119 -2.06 -1.75 -13.30
C LYS A 119 -1.68 -1.23 -11.91
N VAL A 120 -0.38 -1.04 -11.68
CA VAL A 120 0.13 -0.57 -10.39
C VAL A 120 -0.43 0.81 -10.04
N ALA A 121 -0.60 1.08 -8.76
CA ALA A 121 -1.16 2.35 -8.28
C ALA A 121 -0.26 3.56 -8.59
N THR A 122 1.05 3.34 -8.59
CA THR A 122 2.09 4.32 -8.91
C THR A 122 3.39 3.58 -9.22
N VAL A 123 4.36 4.26 -9.82
CA VAL A 123 5.71 3.75 -10.06
C VAL A 123 6.71 4.65 -9.35
N PHE A 124 7.59 4.06 -8.55
CA PHE A 124 8.81 4.70 -8.05
C PHE A 124 9.95 4.33 -8.99
N GLY A 125 10.66 5.31 -9.52
CA GLY A 125 11.63 4.95 -10.54
C GLY A 125 12.29 6.11 -11.26
N CYS A 126 13.20 5.71 -12.15
CA CYS A 126 14.09 6.56 -12.92
C CYS A 126 15.10 7.30 -12.03
N TRP A 127 16.37 7.24 -12.44
CA TRP A 127 17.45 8.00 -11.81
C TRP A 127 18.00 9.10 -12.72
N THR A 128 18.03 8.82 -14.02
CA THR A 128 18.59 9.75 -15.01
C THR A 128 17.48 10.56 -15.66
N SER A 129 17.81 11.78 -16.10
CA SER A 129 16.90 12.57 -16.91
C SER A 129 16.52 11.84 -18.21
N ALA A 130 17.39 10.98 -18.75
CA ALA A 130 17.11 10.20 -19.97
C ALA A 130 16.05 9.13 -19.75
N SER A 131 16.16 8.33 -18.66
CA SER A 131 15.14 7.34 -18.31
C SER A 131 13.79 8.00 -18.01
N ARG A 132 13.78 9.12 -17.28
CA ARG A 132 12.55 9.87 -16.99
C ARG A 132 11.90 10.43 -18.26
N LYS A 133 12.68 11.05 -19.16
CA LYS A 133 12.19 11.50 -20.47
C LYS A 133 11.62 10.37 -21.31
N ALA A 134 12.24 9.19 -21.27
CA ALA A 134 11.80 8.05 -22.05
C ALA A 134 10.45 7.49 -21.60
N VAL A 135 10.17 7.51 -20.29
CA VAL A 135 8.89 7.01 -19.76
C VAL A 135 7.76 8.03 -19.82
N LEU A 136 8.06 9.33 -19.81
CA LEU A 136 7.06 10.41 -19.74
C LEU A 136 5.87 10.24 -20.71
N PRO A 137 6.06 9.97 -22.02
CA PRO A 137 4.93 9.79 -22.95
C PRO A 137 4.02 8.61 -22.59
N VAL A 138 4.55 7.59 -21.91
CA VAL A 138 3.78 6.44 -21.44
C VAL A 138 2.94 6.85 -20.23
N PHE A 139 3.53 7.53 -19.25
CA PHE A 139 2.81 7.99 -18.06
C PHE A 139 1.70 8.99 -18.39
N GLU A 140 1.94 9.92 -19.32
CA GLU A 140 0.91 10.87 -19.77
C GLU A 140 -0.23 10.16 -20.52
N LYS A 141 0.10 9.23 -21.41
CA LYS A 141 -0.90 8.49 -22.19
C LYS A 141 -1.79 7.61 -21.31
N GLU A 142 -1.19 6.88 -20.38
CA GLU A 142 -1.91 5.93 -19.52
C GLU A 142 -2.43 6.60 -18.22
N ASN A 143 -2.22 7.92 -18.07
CA ASN A 143 -2.54 8.70 -16.88
C ASN A 143 -1.98 8.07 -15.58
N GLY A 144 -0.76 7.53 -15.65
CA GLY A 144 -0.05 6.95 -14.51
C GLY A 144 0.63 8.02 -13.66
N LEU A 145 1.03 7.65 -12.44
CA LEU A 145 1.85 8.51 -11.59
C LEU A 145 3.26 7.91 -11.47
N LEU A 146 4.27 8.73 -11.79
CA LEU A 146 5.68 8.45 -11.54
C LEU A 146 6.11 9.29 -10.34
N TYR A 147 6.63 8.63 -9.31
CA TYR A 147 7.41 9.29 -8.27
C TYR A 147 8.88 9.26 -8.66
N TYR A 148 9.40 10.39 -9.11
CA TYR A 148 10.79 10.55 -9.48
C TYR A 148 11.64 10.97 -8.27
N PRO A 149 12.60 10.16 -7.81
CA PRO A 149 13.29 10.39 -6.54
C PRO A 149 14.40 11.46 -6.58
N THR A 150 14.62 12.14 -7.72
CA THR A 150 15.75 13.08 -7.86
C THR A 150 15.28 14.53 -8.01
N PHE A 151 16.06 15.47 -7.48
CA PHE A 151 15.69 16.89 -7.36
C PHE A 151 15.52 17.65 -8.69
N TYR A 152 15.93 17.09 -9.83
CA TYR A 152 15.97 17.82 -11.10
C TYR A 152 15.16 17.15 -12.20
N GLU A 153 14.04 17.77 -12.53
CA GLU A 153 13.06 17.35 -13.55
C GLU A 153 13.42 17.78 -14.98
N GLY A 154 14.65 18.21 -15.26
CA GLY A 154 15.04 18.58 -16.63
C GLY A 154 14.31 19.80 -17.19
N LEU A 155 13.82 20.69 -16.31
CA LEU A 155 13.00 21.86 -16.64
C LEU A 155 11.64 21.52 -17.28
N GLU A 156 11.15 20.29 -17.08
CA GLU A 156 9.83 19.85 -17.51
C GLU A 156 8.82 19.92 -16.37
N GLN A 157 7.55 20.15 -16.71
CA GLN A 157 6.44 20.13 -15.77
C GLN A 157 5.35 19.23 -16.35
N SER A 158 5.08 18.12 -15.69
CA SER A 158 3.96 17.22 -15.99
C SER A 158 3.09 17.06 -14.76
N LYS A 159 1.84 16.62 -14.93
CA LYS A 159 0.97 16.25 -13.81
C LYS A 159 1.20 14.80 -13.36
N ASN A 160 1.91 14.04 -14.18
CA ASN A 160 2.12 12.60 -14.02
C ASN A 160 3.53 12.27 -13.49
N VAL A 161 4.44 13.25 -13.44
CA VAL A 161 5.82 13.12 -12.96
C VAL A 161 6.12 14.26 -12.00
#